data_AF-A0A6C0L0N4-F1
#
_entry.id   AF-A0A6C0L0N4-F1
#
_cell.length_a   1.000
_cell.length_b   1.000
_cell.length_c   1.000
_cell.angle_alpha   90.00
_cell.angle_beta   90.00
_cell.angle_gamma   90.00
#
_symmetry.space_group_name_H-M   'P 1'
#
loop_
_entity.id
_entity.type
_entity.pdbx_description
1 polymer ?
#
loop_
_entity_poly.entity_id
_entity_poly.type
_entity_poly.pdbx_seq_one_letter_code
_entity_poly.pdbx_strand_id
1 'polypeptide(L)'
;MSLYEQFYSETNKEYMYSFIGKIVQQELDYDILSEDNNYTMFLEQMKEVFDGNDTDEITVLNKILLDKQVDTYKQKRTTETVVVDNNIGRPSSLEDIMKLRDQQIKPIEEENVEPRNVFLNDTTIVGTSISDLEGTPIEEDPIEEDPIEEKEEEKPKQYNINSSKRTNINSSRFNYSINLKKENIDSSQIKTLSKVIIPIEDNYIFSIPLLSFKIPELNCDLILQQEDLIKNKRGSFGIYKAIEDHHFESRNVDRLSIDIRDITETKYESYDILKVNIVEIKNNIILFTCSNIENNYKENDCIQIINNRSYHLTPLLSQPFKIKKVVQNIIFCKLSGDHENKEYTNIDMRIMNMSNQNVIFFN
;
A
#
# COMPACT_ATOMS: atom_id res chain seq x y z
N MET A 1 -36.10 -21.20 21.60
CA MET A 1 -36.35 -20.79 20.20
C MET A 1 -35.53 -21.72 19.34
N SER A 2 -36.18 -22.50 18.48
CA SER A 2 -35.48 -23.47 17.62
C SER A 2 -34.56 -22.77 16.62
N LEU A 3 -33.56 -23.45 16.06
CA LEU A 3 -32.69 -22.88 15.02
C LEU A 3 -33.50 -22.39 13.82
N TYR A 4 -34.56 -23.13 13.46
CA TYR A 4 -35.53 -22.74 12.44
C TYR A 4 -36.20 -21.40 12.78
N GLU A 5 -36.72 -21.26 14.00
CA GLU A 5 -37.36 -20.01 14.45
C GLU A 5 -36.38 -18.83 14.49
N GLN A 6 -35.12 -19.06 14.87
CA GLN A 6 -34.10 -18.01 14.92
C GLN A 6 -33.68 -17.57 13.51
N PHE A 7 -33.41 -18.54 12.63
CA PHE A 7 -32.97 -18.27 11.27
C PHE A 7 -34.08 -17.60 10.45
N TYR A 8 -35.32 -18.08 10.53
CA TYR A 8 -36.47 -17.48 9.83
C TYR A 8 -37.15 -16.35 10.60
N SER A 9 -36.56 -15.84 11.69
CA SER A 9 -37.10 -14.68 12.39
C SER A 9 -37.06 -13.43 11.50
N GLU A 10 -38.08 -12.57 11.62
CA GLU A 10 -38.11 -11.30 10.89
C GLU A 10 -36.88 -10.44 11.19
N THR A 11 -36.42 -10.44 12.45
CA THR A 11 -35.19 -9.76 12.85
C THR A 11 -33.96 -10.27 12.09
N ASN A 12 -33.80 -11.59 11.92
CA ASN A 12 -32.67 -12.15 11.18
C ASN A 12 -32.80 -11.88 9.67
N LYS A 13 -34.01 -11.96 9.10
CA LYS A 13 -34.26 -11.63 7.69
C LYS A 13 -33.91 -10.18 7.37
N GLU A 14 -34.41 -9.23 8.15
CA GLU A 14 -34.14 -7.80 7.97
C GLU A 14 -32.65 -7.49 8.14
N TYR A 15 -32.02 -8.06 9.18
CA TYR A 15 -30.59 -7.91 9.40
C TYR A 15 -29.77 -8.45 8.23
N MET A 16 -30.01 -9.69 7.83
CA MET A 16 -29.23 -10.33 6.77
C MET A 16 -29.46 -9.68 5.41
N TYR A 17 -30.70 -9.34 5.06
CA TYR A 17 -30.99 -8.69 3.78
C TYR A 17 -30.35 -7.30 3.69
N SER A 18 -30.45 -6.49 4.75
CA SER A 18 -29.80 -5.18 4.80
C SER A 18 -28.26 -5.27 4.81
N PHE A 19 -27.70 -6.28 5.48
CA PHE A 19 -26.26 -6.53 5.54
C PHE A 19 -25.71 -6.97 4.18
N ILE A 20 -26.37 -7.92 3.51
CA ILE A 20 -26.05 -8.36 2.15
C ILE A 20 -26.16 -7.17 1.19
N GLY A 21 -27.20 -6.33 1.31
CA GLY A 21 -27.37 -5.15 0.47
C GLY A 21 -26.22 -4.16 0.57
N LYS A 22 -25.71 -3.92 1.78
CA LYS A 22 -24.52 -3.07 1.99
C LYS A 22 -23.28 -3.66 1.34
N ILE A 23 -23.06 -4.97 1.46
CA ILE A 23 -21.90 -5.65 0.87
C ILE A 23 -21.99 -5.62 -0.65
N VAL A 24 -23.15 -5.95 -1.22
CA VAL A 24 -23.35 -5.96 -2.67
C VAL A 24 -23.20 -4.55 -3.26
N GLN A 25 -23.73 -3.51 -2.60
CA GLN A 25 -23.51 -2.13 -3.04
C GLN A 25 -22.02 -1.75 -3.01
N GLN A 26 -21.29 -2.16 -1.97
CA GLN A 26 -19.86 -1.85 -1.83
C GLN A 26 -18.98 -2.60 -2.83
N GLU A 27 -19.25 -3.88 -3.06
CA GLU A 27 -18.43 -4.74 -3.92
C GLU A 27 -18.78 -4.59 -5.41
N LEU A 28 -20.07 -4.42 -5.73
CA LEU A 28 -20.59 -4.50 -7.09
C LEU A 28 -21.17 -3.19 -7.62
N ASP A 29 -21.25 -2.13 -6.81
CA ASP A 29 -21.92 -0.86 -7.16
C ASP A 29 -23.36 -1.09 -7.66
N TYR A 30 -24.08 -2.02 -7.01
CA TYR A 30 -25.43 -2.43 -7.36
C TYR A 30 -26.35 -2.42 -6.14
N ASP A 31 -27.49 -1.72 -6.26
CA ASP A 31 -28.43 -1.54 -5.16
C ASP A 31 -29.54 -2.59 -5.19
N ILE A 32 -29.31 -3.73 -4.51
CA ILE A 32 -30.29 -4.82 -4.43
C ILE A 32 -31.52 -4.48 -3.59
N LEU A 33 -31.47 -3.41 -2.77
CA LEU A 33 -32.57 -3.01 -1.89
C LEU A 33 -33.65 -2.23 -2.65
N SER A 34 -33.35 -1.80 -3.87
CA SER A 34 -34.25 -1.00 -4.71
C SER A 34 -35.26 -1.83 -5.52
N GLU A 35 -35.06 -3.15 -5.63
CA GLU A 35 -35.88 -4.04 -6.46
C GLU A 35 -36.63 -5.10 -5.63
N ASP A 36 -37.97 -5.10 -5.67
CA ASP A 36 -38.82 -6.04 -4.92
C ASP A 36 -38.55 -7.53 -5.25
N ASN A 37 -38.09 -7.81 -6.47
CA ASN A 37 -37.78 -9.18 -6.92
C ASN A 37 -36.56 -9.77 -6.19
N ASN A 38 -35.66 -8.92 -5.71
CA ASN A 38 -34.43 -9.34 -5.02
C ASN A 38 -34.72 -9.87 -3.60
N TYR A 39 -35.72 -9.31 -2.92
CA TYR A 39 -36.16 -9.84 -1.63
C TYR A 39 -36.81 -11.22 -1.74
N THR A 40 -37.57 -11.47 -2.81
CA THR A 40 -38.18 -12.79 -3.06
C THR A 40 -37.11 -13.85 -3.30
N MET A 41 -36.11 -13.54 -4.15
CA MET A 41 -34.95 -14.40 -4.37
C MET A 41 -34.14 -14.64 -3.08
N PHE A 42 -34.06 -13.63 -2.19
CA PHE A 42 -33.45 -13.76 -0.88
C PHE A 42 -34.14 -14.82 -0.01
N LEU A 43 -35.47 -14.77 0.08
CA LEU A 43 -36.25 -15.73 0.86
C LEU A 43 -36.16 -17.16 0.31
N GLU A 44 -36.13 -17.33 -1.01
CA GLU A 44 -35.96 -18.64 -1.64
C GLU A 44 -34.61 -19.28 -1.32
N GLN A 45 -33.52 -18.51 -1.43
CA GLN A 45 -32.20 -19.04 -1.09
C GLN A 45 -32.03 -19.29 0.42
N MET A 46 -32.70 -18.49 1.26
CA MET A 46 -32.75 -18.76 2.70
C MET A 46 -33.40 -20.12 2.98
N LYS A 47 -34.42 -20.51 2.22
CA LYS A 47 -34.98 -21.86 2.29
C LYS A 47 -33.98 -22.93 1.89
N GLU A 48 -33.34 -22.77 0.75
CA GLU A 48 -32.35 -23.74 0.24
C GLU A 48 -31.15 -23.91 1.17
N VAL A 49 -30.67 -22.83 1.81
CA VAL A 49 -29.54 -22.89 2.74
C VAL A 49 -29.90 -23.66 4.01
N PHE A 50 -31.12 -23.49 4.52
CA PHE A 50 -31.55 -24.24 5.70
C PHE A 50 -31.78 -25.73 5.38
N ASP A 51 -32.47 -26.02 4.29
CA ASP A 51 -32.81 -27.40 3.91
C ASP A 51 -31.58 -28.21 3.44
N GLY A 52 -30.55 -27.53 2.92
CA GLY A 52 -29.34 -28.13 2.35
C GLY A 52 -28.14 -28.27 3.28
N ASN A 53 -28.21 -27.78 4.52
CA ASN A 53 -27.07 -27.78 5.45
C ASN A 53 -27.46 -28.35 6.82
N ASP A 54 -26.68 -29.31 7.31
CA ASP A 54 -26.86 -29.91 8.62
C ASP A 54 -25.92 -29.24 9.63
N THR A 55 -26.41 -28.16 10.24
CA THR A 55 -25.69 -27.42 11.28
C THR A 55 -26.66 -26.97 12.36
N ASP A 56 -26.17 -26.91 13.60
CA ASP A 56 -26.86 -26.39 14.77
C ASP A 56 -26.57 -24.91 15.04
N GLU A 57 -25.72 -24.27 14.24
CA GLU A 57 -25.27 -22.89 14.41
C GLU A 57 -25.86 -21.92 13.37
N ILE A 58 -26.60 -20.91 13.85
CA ILE A 58 -27.18 -19.86 13.00
C ILE A 58 -26.12 -19.02 12.28
N THR A 59 -24.96 -18.84 12.89
CA THR A 59 -23.81 -18.11 12.33
C THR A 59 -23.30 -18.78 11.05
N VAL A 60 -23.26 -20.11 11.03
CA VAL A 60 -22.85 -20.91 9.87
C VAL A 60 -23.87 -20.76 8.74
N LEU A 61 -25.17 -20.88 9.04
CA LEU A 61 -26.23 -20.68 8.05
C LEU A 61 -26.24 -19.26 7.46
N ASN A 62 -26.08 -18.24 8.30
CA ASN A 62 -26.03 -16.85 7.86
C ASN A 62 -24.81 -16.57 6.96
N LYS A 63 -23.67 -17.20 7.24
CA LYS A 63 -22.48 -17.10 6.39
C LYS A 63 -22.71 -17.75 5.02
N ILE A 64 -23.26 -18.96 4.99
CA ILE A 64 -23.54 -19.66 3.73
C ILE A 64 -24.55 -18.88 2.89
N LEU A 65 -25.58 -18.29 3.53
CA LEU A 65 -26.56 -17.44 2.87
C LEU A 65 -25.92 -16.19 2.26
N LEU A 66 -25.03 -15.53 2.99
CA LEU A 66 -24.28 -14.36 2.50
C LEU A 66 -23.46 -14.70 1.26
N ASP A 67 -22.63 -15.75 1.34
CA ASP A 67 -21.74 -16.16 0.24
C ASP A 67 -22.55 -16.47 -1.03
N LYS A 68 -23.63 -17.25 -0.88
CA LYS A 68 -24.51 -17.65 -2.00
C LYS A 68 -25.22 -16.46 -2.66
N GLN A 69 -25.66 -15.49 -1.87
CA GLN A 69 -26.33 -14.29 -2.38
C GLN A 69 -25.37 -13.40 -3.17
N VAL A 70 -24.19 -13.13 -2.60
CA VAL A 70 -23.16 -12.32 -3.26
C VAL A 70 -22.75 -12.94 -4.61
N ASP A 71 -22.58 -14.27 -4.66
CA ASP A 71 -22.26 -14.99 -5.90
C ASP A 71 -23.39 -14.91 -6.93
N THR A 72 -24.65 -15.01 -6.49
CA THR A 72 -25.81 -14.89 -7.38
C THR A 72 -25.86 -13.52 -8.05
N TYR A 73 -25.61 -12.44 -7.29
CA TYR A 73 -25.59 -11.08 -7.85
C TYR A 73 -24.37 -10.82 -8.74
N LYS A 74 -23.21 -11.42 -8.43
CA LYS A 74 -22.04 -11.41 -9.34
C LYS A 74 -22.38 -12.03 -10.71
N GLN A 75 -23.11 -13.14 -10.71
CA GLN A 75 -23.52 -13.83 -11.95
C GLN A 75 -24.59 -13.06 -12.74
N LYS A 76 -25.60 -12.48 -12.07
CA LYS A 76 -26.63 -11.64 -12.72
C LYS A 76 -26.00 -10.47 -13.47
N ARG A 77 -25.08 -9.74 -12.83
CA ARG A 77 -24.38 -8.61 -13.47
C ARG A 77 -23.57 -9.03 -14.70
N THR A 78 -22.90 -10.17 -14.62
CA THR A 78 -22.13 -10.74 -15.74
C THR A 78 -23.04 -11.11 -16.93
N THR A 79 -24.28 -11.51 -16.66
CA THR A 79 -25.25 -11.89 -17.69
C THR A 79 -25.90 -10.66 -18.35
N GLU A 80 -26.19 -9.60 -17.59
CA GLU A 80 -26.77 -8.36 -18.10
C GLU A 80 -25.80 -7.55 -18.97
N THR A 81 -24.48 -7.64 -18.73
CA THR A 81 -23.48 -6.98 -19.58
C THR A 81 -23.29 -7.65 -20.94
N VAL A 82 -23.72 -8.91 -21.12
CA VAL A 82 -23.56 -9.65 -22.38
C VAL A 82 -24.71 -9.36 -23.37
N VAL A 83 -25.84 -8.81 -22.91
CA VAL A 83 -27.01 -8.57 -23.78
C VAL A 83 -27.01 -7.18 -24.44
N VAL A 84 -26.16 -6.25 -24.01
CA VAL A 84 -26.20 -4.84 -24.47
C VAL A 84 -25.17 -4.51 -25.57
N ASP A 85 -24.09 -5.28 -25.75
CA ASP A 85 -23.03 -4.94 -26.72
C ASP A 85 -23.11 -5.73 -28.04
N ASN A 86 -24.16 -5.42 -28.81
CA ASN A 86 -24.13 -5.52 -30.28
C ASN A 86 -24.02 -4.10 -30.86
N ASN A 87 -22.90 -3.40 -30.65
CA ASN A 87 -22.46 -2.29 -31.49
C ASN A 87 -20.95 -2.01 -31.31
N ILE A 88 -20.29 -1.82 -32.45
CA ILE A 88 -18.83 -1.78 -32.63
C ILE A 88 -18.23 -0.44 -32.17
N GLY A 89 -17.14 -0.46 -31.38
CA GLY A 89 -16.20 0.67 -31.30
C GLY A 89 -15.28 0.77 -30.07
N ARG A 90 -14.00 0.40 -30.25
CA ARG A 90 -12.79 0.63 -29.40
C ARG A 90 -12.64 -0.19 -28.09
N PRO A 91 -11.50 -0.89 -27.89
CA PRO A 91 -11.22 -1.66 -26.68
C PRO A 91 -10.60 -0.76 -25.59
N SER A 92 -11.11 -0.81 -24.36
CA SER A 92 -10.55 -0.03 -23.24
C SER A 92 -10.59 -0.74 -21.89
N SER A 93 -10.68 -2.07 -21.83
CA SER A 93 -10.54 -2.79 -20.57
C SER A 93 -9.64 -4.01 -20.65
N LEU A 94 -8.97 -4.30 -19.54
CA LEU A 94 -8.08 -5.43 -19.36
C LEU A 94 -8.82 -6.77 -19.47
N GLU A 95 -10.13 -6.79 -19.17
CA GLU A 95 -11.01 -7.93 -19.37
C GLU A 95 -11.10 -8.36 -20.84
N ASP A 96 -11.07 -7.43 -21.80
CA ASP A 96 -11.16 -7.75 -23.24
C ASP A 96 -9.91 -8.48 -23.75
N ILE A 97 -8.76 -8.17 -23.14
CA ILE A 97 -7.47 -8.80 -23.42
C ILE A 97 -7.44 -10.25 -22.92
N MET A 98 -8.12 -10.55 -21.80
CA MET A 98 -8.18 -11.90 -21.24
C MET A 98 -9.06 -12.83 -22.09
N LYS A 99 -10.17 -12.32 -22.64
CA LYS A 99 -11.06 -13.08 -23.53
C LYS A 99 -10.43 -13.41 -24.89
N LEU A 100 -9.55 -12.55 -25.41
CA LEU A 100 -8.81 -12.78 -26.66
C LEU A 100 -7.75 -13.88 -26.55
N ARG A 101 -7.23 -14.17 -25.34
CA ARG A 101 -6.17 -15.16 -25.12
C ARG A 101 -6.66 -16.61 -25.24
N ASP A 102 -7.93 -16.86 -24.94
CA ASP A 102 -8.51 -18.21 -24.99
C ASP A 102 -8.94 -18.64 -26.41
N GLN A 103 -8.92 -17.73 -27.38
CA GLN A 103 -9.45 -17.99 -28.74
C GLN A 103 -8.40 -18.24 -29.83
N GLN A 104 -7.09 -18.18 -29.57
CA GLN A 104 -6.08 -18.25 -30.65
C GLN A 104 -4.95 -19.27 -30.39
N ILE A 105 -5.18 -20.54 -30.73
CA ILE A 105 -4.14 -21.53 -31.05
C ILE A 105 -4.16 -21.77 -32.59
N LYS A 106 -3.17 -21.14 -33.28
CA LYS A 106 -2.60 -21.34 -34.65
C LYS A 106 -3.45 -21.02 -35.92
N PRO A 107 -2.83 -20.72 -37.09
CA PRO A 107 -1.65 -19.87 -37.40
C PRO A 107 -1.76 -18.93 -38.67
N ILE A 108 -1.08 -17.76 -38.59
CA ILE A 108 -0.30 -16.93 -39.59
C ILE A 108 -0.92 -16.40 -40.92
N GLU A 109 -0.77 -15.07 -41.17
CA GLU A 109 -0.09 -14.35 -42.32
C GLU A 109 -0.40 -12.82 -42.26
N GLU A 110 0.55 -11.97 -41.85
CA GLU A 110 1.31 -10.90 -42.59
C GLU A 110 0.44 -9.91 -43.43
N GLU A 111 0.50 -8.57 -43.32
CA GLU A 111 1.62 -7.69 -43.73
C GLU A 111 1.42 -6.18 -43.33
N ASN A 112 2.53 -5.54 -42.93
CA ASN A 112 3.16 -4.27 -43.37
C ASN A 112 2.63 -2.80 -43.20
N VAL A 113 3.62 -1.95 -42.84
CA VAL A 113 3.95 -0.53 -43.16
C VAL A 113 3.89 0.56 -42.06
N GLU A 114 5.00 1.32 -42.02
CA GLU A 114 5.54 2.27 -41.03
C GLU A 114 5.54 3.75 -41.60
N PRO A 115 6.25 4.78 -41.06
CA PRO A 115 5.69 6.01 -40.47
C PRO A 115 6.16 7.34 -41.13
N ARG A 116 5.83 8.52 -40.57
CA ARG A 116 6.53 9.80 -40.83
C ARG A 116 6.49 10.82 -39.68
N ASN A 117 7.65 11.45 -39.47
CA ASN A 117 8.03 12.52 -38.52
C ASN A 117 7.56 13.95 -38.93
N VAL A 118 7.68 14.95 -38.02
CA VAL A 118 8.60 16.14 -38.10
C VAL A 118 8.31 17.22 -37.01
N PHE A 119 9.35 17.54 -36.21
CA PHE A 119 9.88 18.81 -35.62
C PHE A 119 8.97 20.05 -35.35
N LEU A 120 8.96 20.70 -34.16
CA LEU A 120 9.93 21.57 -33.41
C LEU A 120 9.80 23.08 -33.75
N ASN A 121 9.52 23.94 -32.74
CA ASN A 121 10.34 25.12 -32.35
C ASN A 121 9.67 26.10 -31.36
N ASP A 122 10.56 26.73 -30.58
CA ASP A 122 10.46 27.72 -29.51
C ASP A 122 9.72 29.04 -29.82
N THR A 123 9.32 29.82 -28.79
CA THR A 123 10.03 31.04 -28.31
C THR A 123 9.22 31.77 -27.21
N THR A 124 9.96 32.40 -26.31
CA THR A 124 9.70 33.19 -25.09
C THR A 124 9.01 34.57 -25.26
N ILE A 125 8.63 35.20 -24.12
CA ILE A 125 8.92 36.60 -23.67
C ILE A 125 7.71 37.34 -23.00
N VAL A 126 7.91 37.77 -21.73
CA VAL A 126 7.51 39.02 -20.98
C VAL A 126 6.00 39.36 -20.91
N GLY A 127 5.35 39.74 -19.79
CA GLY A 127 5.75 40.39 -18.53
C GLY A 127 5.06 41.77 -18.44
N THR A 128 4.29 42.08 -17.39
CA THR A 128 4.15 43.44 -16.82
C THR A 128 3.30 43.48 -15.55
N SER A 129 3.70 44.40 -14.69
CA SER A 129 3.27 44.79 -13.34
C SER A 129 2.02 45.68 -13.31
N ILE A 130 1.36 45.78 -12.15
CA ILE A 130 0.52 46.93 -11.76
C ILE A 130 0.77 47.30 -10.30
N SER A 131 0.83 48.61 -10.10
CA SER A 131 1.27 49.44 -8.99
C SER A 131 0.23 49.68 -7.89
N ASP A 132 0.78 50.14 -6.75
CA ASP A 132 0.32 51.21 -5.84
C ASP A 132 -0.96 51.04 -5.01
N LEU A 133 -0.77 51.10 -3.69
CA LEU A 133 -1.60 51.88 -2.77
C LEU A 133 -0.73 52.32 -1.59
N GLU A 134 -0.44 53.62 -1.55
CA GLU A 134 0.23 54.34 -0.47
C GLU A 134 -0.66 54.46 0.78
N GLY A 135 -0.01 54.44 1.94
CA GLY A 135 -0.59 54.83 3.23
C GLY A 135 0.55 55.27 4.17
N THR A 136 0.45 56.49 4.66
CA THR A 136 1.48 57.35 5.26
C THR A 136 2.13 56.86 6.57
N PRO A 137 3.33 57.36 6.91
CA PRO A 137 4.19 56.89 8.00
C PRO A 137 3.91 57.60 9.34
N ILE A 138 4.16 56.90 10.45
CA ILE A 138 4.20 57.45 11.81
C ILE A 138 5.65 57.30 12.30
N GLU A 139 6.24 58.42 12.72
CA GLU A 139 7.57 58.53 13.33
C GLU A 139 7.52 58.08 14.80
N GLU A 140 8.45 57.20 15.21
CA GLU A 140 8.81 57.00 16.63
C GLU A 140 10.34 56.92 16.76
N ASP A 141 10.85 57.54 17.83
CA ASP A 141 12.25 57.85 18.11
C ASP A 141 13.17 56.62 18.28
N PRO A 142 14.49 56.76 18.02
CA PRO A 142 15.43 55.65 18.10
C PRO A 142 15.75 55.25 19.55
N ILE A 143 15.49 53.98 19.88
CA ILE A 143 15.99 53.33 21.09
C ILE A 143 17.40 52.80 20.78
N GLU A 144 18.41 53.27 21.52
CA GLU A 144 19.74 52.65 21.53
C GLU A 144 19.65 51.29 22.23
N GLU A 145 19.60 50.21 21.44
CA GLU A 145 19.81 48.85 21.92
C GLU A 145 21.30 48.52 21.86
N ASP A 146 21.90 48.22 23.01
CA ASP A 146 23.22 47.57 23.08
C ASP A 146 23.20 46.28 22.24
N PRO A 147 24.26 45.96 21.47
CA PRO A 147 24.27 44.78 20.63
C PRO A 147 24.24 43.51 21.49
N ILE A 148 23.07 42.88 21.57
CA ILE A 148 22.95 41.49 22.01
C ILE A 148 23.62 40.66 20.91
N GLU A 149 24.80 40.10 21.20
CA GLU A 149 25.33 38.99 20.40
C GLU A 149 24.32 37.84 20.48
N GLU A 150 23.41 37.76 19.50
CA GLU A 150 22.69 36.55 19.19
C GLU A 150 23.73 35.49 18.81
N LYS A 151 24.13 34.67 19.78
CA LYS A 151 24.73 33.38 19.48
C LYS A 151 23.68 32.62 18.68
N GLU A 152 23.86 32.53 17.37
CA GLU A 152 23.14 31.56 16.54
C GLU A 152 23.32 30.19 17.21
N GLU A 153 22.29 29.71 17.91
CA GLU A 153 22.25 28.34 18.38
C GLU A 153 22.27 27.46 17.12
N GLU A 154 23.43 26.88 16.82
CA GLU A 154 23.57 25.91 15.73
C GLU A 154 22.52 24.81 15.95
N LYS A 155 21.48 24.80 15.11
CA LYS A 155 20.44 23.78 15.19
C LYS A 155 21.10 22.40 15.09
N PRO A 156 20.81 21.48 16.03
CA PRO A 156 21.43 20.17 16.02
C PRO A 156 21.16 19.49 14.68
N LYS A 157 22.22 18.97 14.07
CA LYS A 157 22.14 18.34 12.75
C LYS A 157 21.31 17.06 12.86
N GLN A 158 20.17 17.05 12.20
CA GLN A 158 19.26 15.90 12.20
C GLN A 158 19.67 14.87 11.15
N TYR A 159 19.67 13.60 11.55
CA TYR A 159 19.90 12.45 10.67
C TYR A 159 18.62 11.63 10.55
N ASN A 160 18.35 11.09 9.36
CA ASN A 160 17.23 10.18 9.16
C ASN A 160 17.66 8.86 8.54
N ILE A 161 17.04 7.79 9.01
CA ILE A 161 17.27 6.44 8.55
C ILE A 161 15.93 5.83 8.14
N ASN A 162 15.86 5.25 6.95
CA ASN A 162 14.66 4.61 6.43
C ASN A 162 14.84 3.08 6.40
N SER A 163 13.84 2.33 6.85
CA SER A 163 13.91 0.85 6.86
C SER A 163 14.10 0.24 5.47
N SER A 164 13.80 0.97 4.39
CA SER A 164 14.07 0.50 3.02
C SER A 164 15.56 0.33 2.70
N LYS A 165 16.44 0.98 3.46
CA LYS A 165 17.90 0.89 3.31
C LYS A 165 18.52 -0.28 4.08
N ARG A 166 17.69 -1.19 4.60
CA ARG A 166 18.13 -2.37 5.33
C ARG A 166 19.02 -3.29 4.49
N THR A 167 20.01 -3.88 5.15
CA THR A 167 21.06 -4.67 4.50
C THR A 167 20.69 -6.13 4.26
N ASN A 168 19.77 -6.69 5.06
CA ASN A 168 19.36 -8.08 4.97
C ASN A 168 17.98 -8.19 4.29
N ILE A 169 17.87 -9.00 3.24
CA ILE A 169 16.60 -9.25 2.53
C ILE A 169 15.64 -10.18 3.31
N ASN A 170 16.14 -10.91 4.30
CA ASN A 170 15.36 -11.77 5.20
C ASN A 170 15.17 -11.04 6.54
N SER A 171 14.61 -9.84 6.48
CA SER A 171 14.35 -9.00 7.63
C SER A 171 13.00 -8.30 7.45
N SER A 172 12.47 -7.73 8.53
CA SER A 172 11.24 -6.95 8.49
C SER A 172 11.55 -5.47 8.70
N ARG A 173 10.64 -4.57 8.35
CA ARG A 173 10.74 -3.16 8.74
C ARG A 173 10.78 -2.94 10.27
N PHE A 174 10.45 -3.94 11.09
CA PHE A 174 10.49 -3.85 12.56
C PHE A 174 11.78 -4.42 13.14
N ASN A 175 12.47 -5.31 12.43
CA ASN A 175 13.74 -5.88 12.89
C ASN A 175 14.73 -5.98 11.73
N TYR A 176 15.69 -5.06 11.69
CA TYR A 176 16.60 -4.92 10.55
C TYR A 176 17.94 -4.27 10.94
N SER A 177 18.94 -4.39 10.06
CA SER A 177 20.23 -3.72 10.23
C SER A 177 20.56 -2.78 9.07
N ILE A 178 21.16 -1.63 9.38
CA ILE A 178 21.60 -0.61 8.42
C ILE A 178 23.08 -0.33 8.58
N ASN A 179 23.75 -0.11 7.45
CA ASN A 179 25.16 0.28 7.39
C ASN A 179 25.25 1.80 7.32
N LEU A 180 25.75 2.44 8.38
CA LEU A 180 25.82 3.89 8.51
C LEU A 180 26.81 4.52 7.51
N LYS A 181 27.92 3.84 7.21
CA LYS A 181 28.90 4.30 6.22
C LYS A 181 28.30 4.45 4.83
N LYS A 182 27.43 3.51 4.41
CA LYS A 182 26.73 3.60 3.11
C LYS A 182 25.76 4.78 3.05
N GLU A 183 25.28 5.23 4.20
CA GLU A 183 24.37 6.37 4.34
C GLU A 183 25.11 7.70 4.60
N ASN A 184 26.44 7.70 4.62
CA ASN A 184 27.27 8.86 4.99
C ASN A 184 26.91 9.43 6.37
N ILE A 185 26.53 8.57 7.32
CA ILE A 185 26.22 8.95 8.70
C ILE A 185 27.40 8.52 9.57
N ASP A 186 27.98 9.47 10.29
CA ASP A 186 28.93 9.16 11.35
C ASP A 186 28.17 8.89 12.65
N SER A 187 28.30 7.67 13.16
CA SER A 187 27.73 7.25 14.44
C SER A 187 28.10 8.15 15.62
N SER A 188 29.27 8.79 15.59
CA SER A 188 29.71 9.70 16.66
C SER A 188 28.84 10.95 16.78
N GLN A 189 28.11 11.29 15.71
CA GLN A 189 27.23 12.45 15.60
C GLN A 189 25.81 12.14 16.03
N ILE A 190 25.45 10.86 16.21
CA ILE A 190 24.14 10.44 16.70
C ILE A 190 24.16 10.52 18.23
N LYS A 191 23.38 11.43 18.80
CA LYS A 191 23.32 11.67 20.26
C LYS A 191 22.02 11.22 20.88
N THR A 192 20.89 11.45 20.21
CA THR A 192 19.57 11.15 20.78
C THR A 192 18.60 10.65 19.72
N LEU A 193 17.57 9.92 20.15
CA LEU A 193 16.41 9.59 19.32
C LEU A 193 15.44 10.78 19.33
N SER A 194 15.17 11.37 18.17
CA SER A 194 14.21 12.47 18.07
C SER A 194 12.77 11.95 17.96
N LYS A 195 12.51 11.05 17.01
CA LYS A 195 11.21 10.43 16.77
C LYS A 195 11.31 9.25 15.81
N VAL A 196 10.30 8.40 15.81
CA VAL A 196 10.11 7.33 14.84
C VAL A 196 8.75 7.49 14.17
N ILE A 197 8.71 7.45 12.83
CA ILE A 197 7.48 7.46 12.05
C ILE A 197 7.26 6.08 11.47
N ILE A 198 6.11 5.46 11.78
CA ILE A 198 5.80 4.08 11.44
C ILE A 198 4.40 4.00 10.81
N PRO A 199 4.23 3.34 9.65
CA PRO A 199 2.90 3.03 9.13
C PRO A 199 2.12 2.18 10.13
N ILE A 200 0.92 2.61 10.49
CA ILE A 200 0.02 1.84 11.36
C ILE A 200 -0.67 0.78 10.52
N GLU A 201 -0.43 -0.47 10.88
CA GLU A 201 -0.95 -1.65 10.20
C GLU A 201 -1.88 -2.43 11.13
N ASP A 202 -2.68 -3.32 10.54
CA ASP A 202 -3.52 -4.24 11.32
C ASP A 202 -2.65 -5.41 11.81
N ASN A 203 -1.86 -5.15 12.85
CA ASN A 203 -1.00 -6.14 13.50
C ASN A 203 -0.96 -5.91 15.02
N TYR A 204 -0.53 -6.93 15.76
CA TYR A 204 -0.54 -6.89 17.22
C TYR A 204 0.42 -5.87 17.84
N ILE A 205 1.47 -5.44 17.11
CA ILE A 205 2.43 -4.43 17.60
C ILE A 205 1.73 -3.11 17.87
N PHE A 206 0.70 -2.78 17.09
CA PHE A 206 -0.08 -1.55 17.23
C PHE A 206 -1.38 -1.71 18.04
N SER A 207 -1.53 -2.83 18.77
CA SER A 207 -2.68 -3.03 19.66
C SER A 207 -2.74 -2.00 20.79
N ILE A 208 -1.60 -1.41 21.15
CA ILE A 208 -1.42 -0.37 22.16
C ILE A 208 -0.56 0.74 21.53
N PRO A 209 -0.80 2.03 21.83
CA PRO A 209 0.01 3.15 21.31
C PRO A 209 1.39 3.28 21.98
N LEU A 210 2.00 2.15 22.34
CA LEU A 210 3.32 2.04 22.96
C LEU A 210 4.15 0.98 22.24
N LEU A 211 5.42 1.29 22.00
CA LEU A 211 6.37 0.40 21.34
C LEU A 211 7.65 0.25 22.16
N SER A 212 8.22 -0.94 22.18
CA SER A 212 9.59 -1.15 22.65
C SER A 212 10.56 -0.95 21.48
N PHE A 213 11.57 -0.12 21.67
CA PHE A 213 12.54 0.28 20.65
C PHE A 213 13.97 0.09 21.15
N LYS A 214 14.77 -0.71 20.44
CA LYS A 214 16.14 -1.05 20.85
C LYS A 214 17.14 -0.83 19.74
N ILE A 215 18.28 -0.25 20.11
CA ILE A 215 19.51 -0.20 19.31
C ILE A 215 20.67 -0.65 20.20
N PRO A 216 20.99 -1.96 20.21
CA PRO A 216 22.01 -2.51 21.10
C PRO A 216 23.39 -1.87 20.94
N GLU A 217 23.76 -1.53 19.70
CA GLU A 217 25.05 -0.92 19.41
C GLU A 217 25.24 0.44 20.10
N LEU A 218 24.14 1.17 20.34
CA LEU A 218 24.11 2.47 21.02
C LEU A 218 23.71 2.40 22.49
N ASN A 219 23.56 1.20 23.06
CA ASN A 219 23.02 0.97 24.41
C ASN A 219 21.62 1.59 24.62
N CYS A 220 20.81 1.57 23.57
CA CYS A 220 19.46 2.15 23.56
C CYS A 220 18.42 1.05 23.78
N ASP A 221 17.60 1.22 24.81
CA ASP A 221 16.40 0.43 25.09
C ASP A 221 15.35 1.42 25.63
N LEU A 222 14.35 1.74 24.81
CA LEU A 222 13.38 2.82 25.08
C LEU A 222 11.97 2.34 24.85
N ILE A 223 11.05 2.89 25.66
CA ILE A 223 9.63 2.83 25.38
C ILE A 223 9.22 4.10 24.63
N LEU A 224 8.61 3.91 23.46
CA LEU A 224 8.08 4.99 22.65
C LEU A 224 6.57 5.09 22.80
N GLN A 225 6.04 6.30 22.92
CA GLN A 225 4.62 6.59 22.93
C GLN A 225 4.22 7.26 21.62
N GLN A 226 3.06 6.87 21.07
CA GLN A 226 2.47 7.57 19.95
C GLN A 226 1.97 8.95 20.40
N GLU A 227 2.58 10.01 19.88
CA GLU A 227 2.17 11.39 20.16
C GLU A 227 1.16 11.91 19.13
N ASP A 228 1.33 11.53 17.87
CA ASP A 228 0.55 12.08 16.76
C ASP A 228 0.32 11.04 15.66
N LEU A 229 -0.60 11.36 14.74
CA LEU A 229 -1.05 10.49 13.67
C LEU A 229 -1.19 11.27 12.36
N ILE A 230 -0.35 10.94 11.39
CA ILE A 230 -0.45 11.46 10.02
C ILE A 230 -1.41 10.56 9.25
N LYS A 231 -2.55 11.09 8.81
CA LYS A 231 -3.50 10.36 7.96
C LYS A 231 -3.40 10.79 6.50
N ASN A 232 -3.39 9.84 5.58
CA ASN A 232 -3.52 10.10 4.16
C ASN A 232 -4.45 9.06 3.50
N LYS A 233 -4.69 9.20 2.19
CA LYS A 233 -5.56 8.28 1.44
C LYS A 233 -5.04 6.82 1.39
N ARG A 234 -3.78 6.57 1.74
CA ARG A 234 -3.12 5.25 1.68
C ARG A 234 -3.06 4.56 3.04
N GLY A 235 -3.22 5.30 4.14
CA GLY A 235 -3.14 4.76 5.49
C GLY A 235 -2.85 5.84 6.53
N SER A 236 -2.54 5.38 7.74
CA SER A 236 -2.14 6.25 8.85
C SER A 236 -0.71 5.93 9.26
N PHE A 237 0.03 6.94 9.70
CA PHE A 237 1.41 6.81 10.18
C PHE A 237 1.48 7.40 11.59
N GLY A 238 1.88 6.60 12.56
CA GLY A 238 2.09 7.06 13.93
C GLY A 238 3.43 7.76 14.06
N ILE A 239 3.45 8.90 14.77
CA ILE A 239 4.67 9.56 15.21
C ILE A 239 4.91 9.16 16.66
N TYR A 240 6.00 8.45 16.89
CA TYR A 240 6.38 7.92 18.19
C TYR A 240 7.59 8.68 18.74
N LYS A 241 7.55 9.04 20.03
CA LYS A 241 8.68 9.63 20.75
C LYS A 241 8.99 8.85 22.02
N ALA A 242 10.23 8.90 22.47
CA ALA A 242 10.63 8.27 23.71
C ALA A 242 9.92 8.96 24.88
N ILE A 243 9.44 8.16 25.83
CA ILE A 243 8.84 8.67 27.08
C ILE A 243 9.92 9.28 27.97
N GLU A 244 11.14 8.72 27.90
CA GLU A 244 12.30 9.15 28.68
C GLU A 244 13.39 9.73 27.79
N ASP A 245 14.11 10.70 28.32
CA ASP A 245 15.29 11.26 27.67
C ASP A 245 16.44 10.25 27.75
N HIS A 246 17.00 9.92 26.58
CA HIS A 246 18.12 9.00 26.49
C HIS A 246 19.19 9.54 25.56
N HIS A 247 20.41 9.58 26.08
CA HIS A 247 21.60 9.99 25.34
C HIS A 247 22.43 8.76 24.99
N PHE A 248 22.68 8.57 23.70
CA PHE A 248 23.50 7.47 23.23
C PHE A 248 24.94 7.65 23.66
N GLU A 249 25.57 6.53 24.00
CA GLU A 249 27.00 6.50 24.22
C GLU A 249 27.73 6.72 22.89
N SER A 250 28.69 7.64 22.87
CA SER A 250 29.51 7.89 21.68
C SER A 250 30.34 6.64 21.38
N ARG A 251 29.90 5.86 20.39
CA ARG A 251 30.57 4.67 19.91
C ARG A 251 30.77 4.79 18.41
N ASN A 252 31.95 4.45 17.94
CA ASN A 252 32.25 4.43 16.52
C ASN A 252 31.75 3.11 15.94
N VAL A 253 30.50 3.10 15.47
CA VAL A 253 29.82 1.91 14.95
C VAL A 253 29.48 2.08 13.47
N ASP A 254 29.77 1.05 12.69
CA ASP A 254 29.50 1.06 11.25
C ASP A 254 28.08 0.60 10.90
N ARG A 255 27.43 -0.09 11.83
CA ARG A 255 26.15 -0.76 11.64
C ARG A 255 25.26 -0.55 12.85
N LEU A 256 23.99 -0.24 12.60
CA LEU A 256 22.95 -0.24 13.63
C LEU A 256 22.00 -1.40 13.39
N SER A 257 21.60 -2.05 14.46
CA SER A 257 20.49 -3.00 14.48
C SER A 257 19.30 -2.32 15.13
N ILE A 258 18.20 -2.20 14.38
CA ILE A 258 16.94 -1.63 14.84
C ILE A 258 16.01 -2.78 15.20
N ASP A 259 15.46 -2.76 16.41
CA ASP A 259 14.48 -3.72 16.88
C ASP A 259 13.27 -2.99 17.48
N ILE A 260 12.11 -3.17 16.85
CA ILE A 260 10.84 -2.57 17.23
C ILE A 260 9.90 -3.71 17.57
N ARG A 261 9.35 -3.67 18.79
CA ARG A 261 8.49 -4.72 19.34
C ARG A 261 7.26 -4.12 19.99
N ASP A 262 6.30 -5.00 20.29
CA ASP A 262 5.22 -4.61 21.18
C ASP A 262 5.74 -4.38 22.61
N ILE A 263 4.88 -3.85 23.48
CA ILE A 263 5.24 -3.57 24.88
C ILE A 263 5.51 -4.84 25.71
N THR A 264 5.13 -6.01 25.21
CA THR A 264 5.40 -7.31 25.84
C THR A 264 6.75 -7.91 25.41
N GLU A 265 7.52 -7.18 24.61
CA GLU A 265 8.80 -7.61 24.03
C GLU A 265 8.66 -8.73 22.99
N THR A 266 7.45 -8.94 22.46
CA THR A 266 7.17 -9.94 21.44
C THR A 266 7.60 -9.44 20.06
N LYS A 267 8.50 -10.19 19.43
CA LYS A 267 9.08 -9.84 18.13
C LYS A 267 8.15 -10.16 16.97
N TYR A 268 8.06 -9.25 16.01
CA TYR A 268 7.36 -9.49 14.75
C TYR A 268 8.11 -10.46 13.85
N GLU A 269 7.48 -11.60 13.55
CA GLU A 269 8.13 -12.72 12.86
C GLU A 269 7.99 -12.68 11.33
N SER A 270 7.02 -11.93 10.79
CA SER A 270 6.79 -11.90 9.34
C SER A 270 7.83 -11.05 8.60
N TYR A 271 8.38 -11.61 7.53
CA TYR A 271 9.24 -10.90 6.58
C TYR A 271 8.38 -10.18 5.55
N ASP A 272 8.63 -8.89 5.38
CA ASP A 272 7.85 -8.01 4.51
C ASP A 272 8.49 -7.78 3.13
N ILE A 273 9.38 -8.69 2.72
CA ILE A 273 10.04 -8.70 1.40
C ILE A 273 9.64 -9.96 0.64
N LEU A 274 8.88 -9.78 -0.44
CA LEU A 274 8.39 -10.91 -1.24
C LEU A 274 9.44 -11.46 -2.19
N LYS A 275 9.46 -12.78 -2.35
CA LYS A 275 10.18 -13.45 -3.44
C LYS A 275 9.34 -13.41 -4.70
N VAL A 276 9.94 -13.00 -5.81
CA VAL A 276 9.32 -13.16 -7.13
C VAL A 276 9.79 -14.46 -7.75
N ASN A 277 8.86 -15.23 -8.28
CA ASN A 277 9.13 -16.50 -8.96
C ASN A 277 9.03 -16.35 -10.48
N ILE A 278 8.09 -15.53 -10.98
CA ILE A 278 7.83 -15.31 -12.41
C ILE A 278 7.56 -13.82 -12.64
N VAL A 279 8.14 -13.27 -13.70
CA VAL A 279 7.80 -11.95 -14.24
C VAL A 279 7.20 -12.13 -15.62
N GLU A 280 6.02 -11.55 -15.86
CA GLU A 280 5.41 -11.50 -17.19
C GLU A 280 5.18 -10.06 -17.60
N ILE A 281 5.50 -9.73 -18.85
CA ILE A 281 5.16 -8.47 -19.49
C ILE A 281 4.09 -8.79 -20.54
N LYS A 282 2.91 -8.20 -20.41
CA LYS A 282 1.80 -8.34 -21.35
C LYS A 282 1.06 -7.02 -21.52
N ASN A 283 0.97 -6.52 -22.75
CA ASN A 283 0.16 -5.34 -23.10
C ASN A 283 0.46 -4.14 -22.17
N ASN A 284 1.75 -3.82 -22.01
CA ASN A 284 2.24 -2.73 -21.15
C ASN A 284 1.88 -2.87 -19.66
N ILE A 285 1.67 -4.10 -19.20
CA ILE A 285 1.51 -4.45 -17.80
C ILE A 285 2.60 -5.45 -17.45
N ILE A 286 3.22 -5.23 -16.31
CA ILE A 286 4.13 -6.18 -15.70
C ILE A 286 3.43 -6.88 -14.53
N LEU A 287 3.53 -8.20 -14.52
CA LEU A 287 2.96 -9.08 -13.54
C LEU A 287 4.10 -9.74 -12.76
N PHE A 288 4.01 -9.68 -11.44
CA PHE A 288 4.95 -10.33 -10.54
C PHE A 288 4.25 -11.45 -9.80
N THR A 289 4.51 -12.69 -10.20
CA THR A 289 4.04 -13.87 -9.45
C THR A 289 4.98 -14.11 -8.30
N CYS A 290 4.50 -13.90 -7.10
CA CYS A 290 5.28 -13.93 -5.87
C CYS A 290 5.05 -15.23 -5.09
N SER A 291 5.86 -15.44 -4.04
CA SER A 291 5.46 -16.26 -2.90
C SER A 291 4.18 -15.72 -2.24
N ASN A 292 3.66 -16.40 -1.21
CA ASN A 292 2.45 -15.99 -0.49
C ASN A 292 2.46 -14.48 -0.19
N ILE A 293 1.44 -13.76 -0.70
CA ILE A 293 1.30 -12.32 -0.50
C ILE A 293 0.41 -12.14 0.73
N GLU A 294 1.03 -11.86 1.87
CA GLU A 294 0.32 -11.44 3.08
C GLU A 294 -0.26 -10.01 2.91
N ASN A 295 -0.98 -9.50 3.91
CA ASN A 295 -1.64 -8.18 3.93
C ASN A 295 -0.71 -6.94 3.80
N ASN A 296 0.57 -7.15 3.49
CA ASN A 296 1.61 -6.13 3.37
C ASN A 296 1.63 -5.38 2.03
N TYR A 297 0.88 -5.82 1.01
CA TYR A 297 0.88 -5.23 -0.33
C TYR A 297 -0.54 -4.94 -0.80
N LYS A 298 -0.86 -3.66 -1.00
CA LYS A 298 -2.21 -3.21 -1.33
C LYS A 298 -2.23 -2.42 -2.65
N GLU A 299 -3.42 -2.28 -3.22
CA GLU A 299 -3.61 -1.43 -4.39
C GLU A 299 -3.14 0.00 -4.10
N ASN A 300 -2.53 0.63 -5.11
CA ASN A 300 -1.91 1.96 -5.04
C ASN A 300 -0.62 2.08 -4.22
N ASP A 301 -0.14 1.01 -3.59
CA ASP A 301 1.19 1.01 -2.99
C ASP A 301 2.28 1.16 -4.05
N CYS A 302 3.33 1.88 -3.70
CA CYS A 302 4.58 1.89 -4.44
C CYS A 302 5.48 0.74 -3.98
N ILE A 303 5.95 -0.08 -4.92
CA ILE A 303 6.90 -1.17 -4.69
C ILE A 303 8.21 -0.92 -5.43
N GLN A 304 9.30 -1.45 -4.91
CA GLN A 304 10.60 -1.41 -5.57
C GLN A 304 11.16 -2.82 -5.72
N ILE A 305 11.73 -3.10 -6.88
CA ILE A 305 12.44 -4.35 -7.13
C ILE A 305 13.84 -4.24 -6.53
N ILE A 306 14.22 -5.21 -5.72
CA ILE A 306 15.54 -5.29 -5.08
C ILE A 306 16.17 -6.65 -5.38
N ASN A 307 17.49 -6.72 -5.22
CA ASN A 307 18.28 -7.94 -5.48
C ASN A 307 18.01 -8.52 -6.88
N ASN A 308 17.85 -7.66 -7.90
CA ASN A 308 17.64 -8.11 -9.27
C ASN A 308 18.97 -8.57 -9.89
N ARG A 309 19.13 -9.88 -10.08
CA ARG A 309 20.30 -10.48 -10.75
C ARG A 309 20.13 -10.61 -12.27
N SER A 310 18.94 -10.32 -12.78
CA SER A 310 18.63 -10.36 -14.22
C SER A 310 18.99 -9.03 -14.88
N TYR A 311 20.25 -8.88 -15.30
CA TYR A 311 20.79 -7.64 -15.90
C TYR A 311 19.95 -7.08 -17.05
N HIS A 312 19.32 -7.94 -17.85
CA HIS A 312 18.47 -7.55 -18.98
C HIS A 312 17.15 -6.88 -18.54
N LEU A 313 16.71 -7.10 -17.31
CA LEU A 313 15.52 -6.45 -16.72
C LEU A 313 15.86 -5.21 -15.90
N THR A 314 17.15 -4.98 -15.58
CA THR A 314 17.57 -3.86 -14.72
C THR A 314 17.10 -2.49 -15.21
N PRO A 315 17.19 -2.13 -16.51
CA PRO A 315 16.71 -0.83 -16.97
C PRO A 315 15.21 -0.64 -16.70
N LEU A 316 14.42 -1.68 -16.98
CA LEU A 316 12.98 -1.68 -16.80
C LEU A 316 12.58 -1.62 -15.32
N LEU A 317 13.28 -2.37 -14.47
CA LEU A 317 12.92 -2.57 -13.06
C LEU A 317 13.63 -1.60 -12.10
N SER A 318 14.36 -0.62 -12.62
CA SER A 318 15.14 0.34 -11.83
C SER A 318 14.27 1.31 -11.02
N GLN A 319 13.08 1.64 -11.54
CA GLN A 319 12.17 2.59 -10.92
C GLN A 319 11.10 1.88 -10.07
N PRO A 320 10.58 2.54 -9.03
CA PRO A 320 9.45 2.02 -8.28
C PRO A 320 8.19 1.88 -9.15
N PHE A 321 7.44 0.81 -8.93
CA PHE A 321 6.15 0.58 -9.57
C PHE A 321 5.00 0.91 -8.64
N LYS A 322 3.89 1.40 -9.20
CA LYS A 322 2.63 1.53 -8.47
C LYS A 322 1.76 0.31 -8.72
N ILE A 323 1.37 -0.38 -7.65
CA ILE A 323 0.44 -1.51 -7.70
C ILE A 323 -0.91 -1.02 -8.22
N LYS A 324 -1.42 -1.70 -9.24
CA LYS A 324 -2.76 -1.51 -9.79
C LYS A 324 -3.76 -2.47 -9.20
N LYS A 325 -3.36 -3.72 -9.04
CA LYS A 325 -4.20 -4.80 -8.51
C LYS A 325 -3.32 -5.86 -7.88
N VAL A 326 -3.84 -6.53 -6.86
CA VAL A 326 -3.27 -7.76 -6.31
C VAL A 326 -4.34 -8.84 -6.43
N VAL A 327 -4.00 -9.98 -7.04
CA VAL A 327 -4.90 -11.12 -7.15
C VAL A 327 -4.13 -12.36 -6.71
N GLN A 328 -4.58 -12.99 -5.63
CA GLN A 328 -3.88 -14.12 -5.00
C GLN A 328 -2.41 -13.78 -4.73
N ASN A 329 -1.47 -14.45 -5.41
CA ASN A 329 -0.04 -14.22 -5.28
C ASN A 329 0.56 -13.41 -6.44
N ILE A 330 -0.25 -12.66 -7.20
CA ILE A 330 0.18 -11.90 -8.38
C ILE A 330 -0.03 -10.40 -8.15
N ILE A 331 1.03 -9.62 -8.36
CA ILE A 331 0.99 -8.15 -8.32
C ILE A 331 1.00 -7.60 -9.75
N PHE A 332 0.04 -6.72 -10.05
CA PHE A 332 -0.11 -6.09 -11.35
C PHE A 332 0.37 -4.64 -11.30
N CYS A 333 1.30 -4.28 -12.19
CA CYS A 333 1.84 -2.93 -12.30
C CYS A 333 1.80 -2.44 -13.74
N LYS A 334 1.53 -1.16 -13.95
CA LYS A 334 1.57 -0.56 -15.30
C LYS A 334 3.01 -0.25 -15.70
N LEU A 335 3.38 -0.59 -16.94
CA LEU A 335 4.62 -0.16 -17.57
C LEU A 335 4.38 1.11 -18.40
N SER A 336 5.43 1.92 -18.50
CA SER A 336 5.47 3.07 -19.40
C SER A 336 6.18 2.68 -20.70
N GLY A 337 5.62 3.08 -21.84
CA GLY A 337 6.13 2.72 -23.17
C GLY A 337 5.68 1.34 -23.63
N ASP A 338 6.07 0.99 -24.85
CA ASP A 338 5.74 -0.28 -25.47
C ASP A 338 6.82 -1.32 -25.21
N HIS A 339 6.41 -2.43 -24.61
CA HIS A 339 7.30 -3.53 -24.27
C HIS A 339 6.80 -4.83 -24.92
N GLU A 340 7.73 -5.62 -25.43
CA GLU A 340 7.39 -6.93 -25.99
C GLU A 340 6.79 -7.85 -24.93
N ASN A 341 5.76 -8.60 -25.35
CA ASN A 341 5.15 -9.60 -24.50
C ASN A 341 6.16 -10.71 -24.22
N LYS A 342 6.52 -10.91 -22.96
CA LYS A 342 7.57 -11.85 -22.57
C LYS A 342 7.37 -12.40 -21.16
N GLU A 343 7.71 -13.66 -20.99
CA GLU A 343 7.70 -14.33 -19.70
C GLU A 343 9.13 -14.67 -19.28
N TYR A 344 9.43 -14.41 -18.01
CA TYR A 344 10.71 -14.66 -17.37
C TYR A 344 10.49 -15.57 -16.16
N THR A 345 10.93 -16.82 -16.31
CA THR A 345 10.95 -17.82 -15.23
C THR A 345 12.35 -17.92 -14.63
N ASN A 346 12.49 -18.58 -13.47
CA ASN A 346 13.77 -18.77 -12.76
C ASN A 346 14.48 -17.45 -12.40
N ILE A 347 13.70 -16.45 -12.02
CA ILE A 347 14.23 -15.16 -11.58
C ILE A 347 14.57 -15.20 -10.08
N ASP A 348 15.71 -14.62 -9.73
CA ASP A 348 16.06 -14.30 -8.33
C ASP A 348 15.87 -12.80 -8.16
N MET A 349 14.65 -12.42 -7.77
CA MET A 349 14.27 -11.03 -7.51
C MET A 349 13.41 -10.96 -6.25
N ARG A 350 13.48 -9.81 -5.58
CA ARG A 350 12.67 -9.52 -4.41
C ARG A 350 11.90 -8.22 -4.60
N ILE A 351 10.76 -8.09 -3.93
CA ILE A 351 9.94 -6.87 -3.96
C ILE A 351 9.82 -6.33 -2.55
N MET A 352 10.10 -5.03 -2.40
CA MET A 352 9.86 -4.30 -1.15
C MET A 352 8.71 -3.32 -1.33
N ASN A 353 7.79 -3.25 -0.37
CA ASN A 353 6.76 -2.21 -0.36
C ASN A 353 7.30 -0.90 0.21
N MET A 354 7.53 0.09 -0.66
CA MET A 354 8.10 1.39 -0.30
C MET A 354 7.11 2.31 0.41
N SER A 355 5.81 2.02 0.32
CA SER A 355 4.76 2.80 1.02
C SER A 355 4.71 2.49 2.52
N ASN A 356 5.35 1.38 2.89
CA ASN A 356 5.20 0.67 4.14
C ASN A 356 6.55 0.61 4.86
N GLN A 357 7.26 1.75 4.93
CA GLN A 357 8.62 1.82 5.47
C GLN A 357 8.69 2.81 6.65
N ASN A 358 9.49 2.45 7.64
CA ASN A 358 9.69 3.22 8.86
C ASN A 358 10.76 4.29 8.60
N VAL A 359 10.62 5.42 9.28
CA VAL A 359 11.62 6.49 9.27
C VAL A 359 12.00 6.85 10.70
N ILE A 360 13.28 6.73 11.02
CA ILE A 360 13.83 7.05 12.33
C ILE A 360 14.62 8.35 12.20
N PHE A 361 14.38 9.28 13.12
CA PHE A 361 15.09 10.55 13.19
C PHE A 361 15.98 10.59 14.43
N PHE A 362 17.23 10.96 14.24
CA PHE A 362 18.23 11.15 15.28
C PHE A 362 18.72 12.59 15.28
N ASN A 363 19.16 13.07 16.43
CA ASN A 363 19.86 14.35 16.59
C ASN A 363 21.25 14.12 17.17
#